data_AF-A0A345CQ40-F1
#
_entry.id   AF-A0A345CQ40-F1
#
_cell.length_a   1.000
_cell.length_b   1.000
_cell.length_c   1.000
_cell.angle_alpha   90.00
_cell.angle_beta   90.00
_cell.angle_gamma   90.00
#
_symmetry.space_group_name_H-M   'P 1'
#
loop_
_entity.id
_entity.type
_entity.pdbx_description
1 polymer ?
#
loop_
_entity_poly.entity_id
_entity_poly.type
_entity_poly.pdbx_seq_one_letter_code
_entity_poly.pdbx_strand_id
1 'polypeptide(L)'
;MLSAEIVAITLCIVSEAPLLNQVLIISGIAILVTIGVYGIVDCIVKIDDLGLWLQQKSSYLVKAVGGGLLSVAPWLVRTLSVVGRLGMFLVGSGMIAHGIPLLHHGMAQFIANDSELIRSFMNDLSSLATGMIVGMIVLLLVKVIAKVREKSV
;
A
#
# COMPACT_ATOMS: atom_id res chain seq x y z
N MET A 1 10.74 5.42 -0.59
CA MET A 1 9.94 4.85 -1.71
C MET A 1 8.49 5.29 -1.67
N LEU A 2 7.78 5.23 -0.52
CA LEU A 2 6.41 5.77 -0.35
C LEU A 2 6.24 7.27 -0.71
N SER A 3 7.28 8.08 -0.51
CA SER A 3 7.23 9.54 -0.76
C SER A 3 7.18 9.91 -2.25
N ALA A 4 7.84 9.17 -3.15
CA ALA A 4 7.80 9.46 -4.59
C ALA A 4 6.44 9.09 -5.21
N GLU A 5 5.76 8.09 -4.65
CA GLU A 5 4.46 7.60 -5.08
C GLU A 5 3.33 8.58 -4.71
N ILE A 6 3.34 9.15 -3.51
CA ILE A 6 2.39 10.20 -3.09
C ILE A 6 2.57 11.48 -3.93
N VAL A 7 3.80 11.85 -4.27
CA VAL A 7 4.10 12.99 -5.14
C VAL A 7 3.55 12.76 -6.55
N ALA A 8 3.72 11.56 -7.12
CA ALA A 8 3.20 11.22 -8.44
C ALA A 8 1.66 11.17 -8.49
N ILE A 9 1.01 10.57 -7.49
CA ILE A 9 -0.46 10.54 -7.36
C ILE A 9 -1.02 11.95 -7.25
N THR A 10 -0.39 12.81 -6.44
CA THR A 10 -0.91 14.16 -6.27
C THR A 10 -0.62 15.05 -7.46
N LEU A 11 0.48 14.85 -8.20
CA LEU A 11 0.74 15.56 -9.45
C LEU A 11 -0.23 15.15 -10.56
N CYS A 12 -0.77 13.93 -10.51
CA CYS A 12 -1.78 13.44 -11.43
C CYS A 12 -3.21 13.91 -11.07
N ILE A 13 -3.56 13.99 -9.78
CA ILE A 13 -4.90 14.38 -9.29
C ILE A 13 -5.08 15.91 -9.20
N VAL A 14 -4.02 16.66 -8.87
CA VAL A 14 -4.06 18.11 -8.66
C VAL A 14 -3.45 18.87 -9.85
N SER A 15 -3.36 18.26 -11.02
CA SER A 15 -2.81 18.94 -12.21
C SER A 15 -3.60 20.19 -12.64
N GLU A 16 -4.79 20.43 -12.08
CA GLU A 16 -5.67 21.58 -12.37
C GLU A 16 -5.88 22.56 -11.20
N ALA A 17 -5.32 22.30 -10.00
CA ALA A 17 -5.48 23.19 -8.83
C ALA A 17 -4.24 24.05 -8.56
N PRO A 18 -4.38 25.25 -7.96
CA PRO A 18 -3.25 26.12 -7.67
C PRO A 18 -2.22 25.40 -6.78
N LEU A 19 -0.96 25.49 -7.17
CA LEU A 19 0.21 24.79 -6.60
C LEU A 19 0.27 24.89 -5.06
N LEU A 20 -0.18 26.02 -4.50
CA LEU A 20 -0.28 26.24 -3.06
C LEU A 20 -1.22 25.27 -2.33
N ASN A 21 -2.41 25.00 -2.90
CA ASN A 21 -3.37 24.07 -2.29
C ASN A 21 -2.85 22.62 -2.37
N GLN A 22 -2.18 22.28 -3.48
CA GLN A 22 -1.55 20.96 -3.65
C GLN A 22 -0.54 20.67 -2.54
N VAL A 23 0.40 21.60 -2.34
CA VAL A 23 1.47 21.45 -1.37
C VAL A 23 0.91 21.36 0.04
N LEU A 24 -0.12 22.15 0.36
CA LEU A 24 -0.74 22.15 1.68
C LEU A 24 -1.41 20.81 1.99
N ILE A 25 -2.18 20.25 1.04
CA ILE A 25 -2.85 18.97 1.20
C ILE A 25 -1.84 17.81 1.31
N ILE A 26 -0.84 17.76 0.43
CA ILE A 26 0.20 16.71 0.48
C ILE A 26 0.96 16.76 1.80
N SER A 27 1.39 17.96 2.21
CA SER A 27 2.13 18.15 3.45
C SER A 27 1.30 17.73 4.66
N GLY A 28 0.02 18.14 4.69
CA GLY A 28 -0.91 17.74 5.75
C GLY A 28 -1.09 16.23 5.87
N ILE A 29 -1.34 15.56 4.73
CA ILE A 29 -1.47 14.09 4.70
C ILE A 29 -0.16 13.41 5.09
N ALA A 30 0.98 13.90 4.60
CA ALA A 30 2.29 13.34 4.90
C ALA A 30 2.60 13.38 6.41
N ILE A 31 2.32 14.51 7.07
CA ILE A 31 2.49 14.64 8.53
C ILE A 31 1.53 13.71 9.26
N LEU A 32 0.25 13.71 8.89
CA LEU A 32 -0.77 12.88 9.52
C LEU A 32 -0.42 11.39 9.43
N VAL A 33 -0.01 10.91 8.25
CA VAL A 33 0.40 9.52 8.04
C VAL A 33 1.68 9.21 8.81
N THR A 34 2.64 10.12 8.86
CA THR A 34 3.88 9.93 9.64
C THR A 34 3.56 9.73 11.11
N ILE A 35 2.75 10.62 11.69
CA ILE A 35 2.32 10.51 13.08
C ILE A 35 1.49 9.24 13.30
N GLY A 36 0.57 8.92 12.39
CA GLY A 36 -0.28 7.73 12.50
C GLY A 36 0.52 6.43 12.51
N VAL A 37 1.47 6.26 11.59
CA VAL A 37 2.29 5.04 11.51
C VAL A 37 3.21 4.93 12.73
N TYR A 38 3.92 5.99 13.11
CA TYR A 38 4.79 5.96 14.28
C TYR A 38 4.00 5.77 15.58
N GLY A 39 2.80 6.36 15.69
CA GLY A 39 1.94 6.20 16.86
C GLY A 39 1.41 4.76 17.00
N ILE A 40 1.04 4.11 15.90
CA ILE A 40 0.65 2.69 15.93
C ILE A 40 1.84 1.83 16.36
N VAL A 41 3.03 2.06 15.81
CA VAL A 41 4.24 1.29 16.18
C VAL A 41 4.60 1.51 17.66
N ASP A 42 4.59 2.74 18.16
CA ASP A 42 4.86 3.05 19.57
C ASP A 42 3.84 2.38 20.50
N CYS A 43 2.56 2.38 20.11
CA CYS A 43 1.51 1.69 20.85
C CYS A 43 1.78 0.18 20.95
N ILE A 44 2.18 -0.46 19.85
CA ILE A 44 2.51 -1.89 19.82
C ILE A 44 3.69 -2.20 20.74
N VAL A 45 4.75 -1.40 20.70
CA VAL A 45 5.94 -1.58 21.55
C VAL A 45 5.60 -1.40 23.03
N LYS A 46 4.81 -0.37 23.37
CA LYS A 46 4.35 -0.17 24.75
C LYS A 46 3.53 -1.34 25.29
N ILE A 47 2.68 -1.91 24.45
CA ILE A 47 1.85 -3.08 24.81
C ILE A 47 2.75 -4.31 25.06
N ASP A 48 3.79 -4.49 24.25
CA ASP A 48 4.76 -5.57 24.39
C ASP A 48 5.56 -5.46 25.70
N ASP A 49 6.12 -4.27 25.98
CA ASP A 49 6.85 -3.96 27.21
C ASP A 49 5.96 -4.13 28.45
N LEU A 50 4.70 -3.69 28.38
CA LEU A 50 3.73 -3.87 29.46
C LEU A 50 3.43 -5.36 29.70
N GLY A 51 3.33 -6.15 28.62
CA GLY A 51 3.15 -7.61 28.67
C GLY A 51 4.29 -8.31 29.40
N LEU A 52 5.54 -7.93 29.11
CA LEU A 52 6.73 -8.44 29.80
C LEU A 52 6.73 -8.05 31.28
N TRP A 53 6.37 -6.80 31.61
CA TRP A 53 6.28 -6.35 32.99
C TRP A 53 5.19 -7.09 33.79
N LEU A 54 4.04 -7.35 33.18
CA LEU A 54 2.94 -8.13 33.77
C LEU A 54 3.34 -9.59 34.04
N GLN A 55 4.19 -10.19 33.20
CA GLN A 55 4.70 -11.55 33.42
C GLN A 55 5.60 -11.68 34.66
N GLN A 56 6.22 -10.60 35.12
CA GLN A 56 7.10 -10.62 36.31
C GLN A 56 6.31 -10.60 37.64
N LYS A 57 5.00 -10.33 37.63
CA LYS A 57 4.16 -10.40 38.84
C LYS A 57 3.81 -11.84 39.23
N SER A 58 3.59 -12.08 40.53
CA SER A 58 3.33 -13.44 41.06
C SER A 58 1.89 -13.94 40.85
N SER A 59 0.94 -13.06 40.52
CA SER A 59 -0.46 -13.43 40.33
C SER A 59 -0.67 -14.19 39.01
N TYR A 60 -1.23 -15.39 39.10
CA TYR A 60 -1.47 -16.29 37.96
C TYR A 60 -2.34 -15.65 36.87
N LEU A 61 -3.38 -14.91 37.27
CA LEU A 61 -4.25 -14.16 36.34
C LEU A 61 -3.49 -13.06 35.59
N VAL A 62 -2.59 -12.36 36.29
CA VAL A 62 -1.79 -11.27 35.70
C VAL A 62 -0.72 -11.82 34.75
N LYS A 63 -0.13 -12.97 35.08
CA LYS A 63 0.78 -13.71 34.20
C LYS A 63 0.09 -14.23 32.94
N ALA A 64 -1.13 -14.77 33.07
CA ALA A 64 -1.90 -15.26 31.93
C ALA A 64 -2.25 -14.12 30.96
N VAL A 65 -2.68 -12.96 31.49
CA VAL A 65 -2.95 -11.77 30.68
C VAL A 65 -1.67 -11.22 30.02
N GLY A 66 -0.56 -11.15 30.76
CA GLY A 66 0.74 -10.72 30.22
C GLY A 66 1.27 -11.63 29.11
N GLY A 67 1.13 -12.95 29.27
CA GLY A 67 1.46 -13.92 28.22
C GLY A 67 0.56 -13.85 26.99
N GLY A 68 -0.73 -13.60 27.18
CA GLY A 68 -1.66 -13.31 26.08
C GLY A 68 -1.23 -12.08 25.28
N LEU A 69 -0.91 -10.98 25.98
CA LEU A 69 -0.51 -9.73 25.36
C LEU A 69 0.81 -9.84 24.57
N LEU A 70 1.81 -10.51 25.15
CA LEU A 70 3.10 -10.79 24.52
C LEU A 70 2.96 -11.67 23.26
N SER A 71 1.97 -12.56 23.22
CA SER A 71 1.73 -13.42 22.04
C SER A 71 1.07 -12.67 20.87
N VAL A 72 0.32 -11.60 21.15
CA VAL A 72 -0.39 -10.81 20.13
C VAL A 72 0.53 -9.81 19.44
N ALA A 73 1.52 -9.24 20.14
CA ALA A 73 2.48 -8.29 19.58
C ALA A 73 3.16 -8.78 18.27
N PRO A 74 3.80 -9.96 18.21
CA PRO A 74 4.43 -10.45 16.99
C PRO A 74 3.41 -10.79 15.87
N TRP A 75 2.17 -11.13 16.23
CA TRP A 75 1.11 -11.34 15.24
C TRP A 75 0.71 -10.02 14.58
N LEU A 76 0.60 -8.93 15.34
CA LEU A 76 0.22 -7.61 14.84
C LEU A 76 1.26 -7.06 13.84
N VAL A 77 2.55 -7.23 14.11
CA VAL A 77 3.62 -6.78 13.20
C VAL A 77 3.63 -7.59 11.90
N ARG A 78 3.32 -8.88 11.96
CA ARG A 78 3.22 -9.75 10.77
C ARG A 78 2.03 -9.37 9.88
N THR A 79 0.86 -9.11 10.47
CA THR A 79 -0.32 -8.70 9.71
C THR A 79 -0.13 -7.33 9.08
N LEU A 80 0.41 -6.36 9.83
CA LEU A 80 0.81 -5.04 9.30
C LEU A 80 1.77 -5.17 8.11
N SER A 81 2.71 -6.11 8.16
CA SER A 81 3.65 -6.34 7.06
C SER A 81 2.96 -6.91 5.80
N VAL A 82 1.99 -7.81 5.96
CA VAL A 82 1.22 -8.35 4.83
C VAL A 82 0.31 -7.28 4.24
N VAL A 83 -0.42 -6.55 5.08
CA VAL A 83 -1.29 -5.45 4.68
C VAL A 83 -0.50 -4.35 3.99
N GLY A 84 0.69 -3.99 4.50
CA GLY A 84 1.58 -3.02 3.87
C GLY A 84 2.04 -3.46 2.48
N ARG A 85 2.42 -4.73 2.31
CA ARG A 85 2.78 -5.27 0.99
C ARG A 85 1.60 -5.31 0.02
N LEU A 86 0.42 -5.71 0.47
CA LEU A 86 -0.79 -5.70 -0.36
C LEU A 86 -1.18 -4.27 -0.75
N GLY A 87 -1.10 -3.34 0.20
CA GLY A 87 -1.32 -1.92 -0.05
C GLY A 87 -0.37 -1.37 -1.11
N MET A 88 0.94 -1.64 -0.98
CA MET A 88 1.93 -1.22 -1.98
C MET A 88 1.67 -1.82 -3.37
N PHE A 89 1.19 -3.06 -3.45
CA PHE A 89 0.84 -3.69 -4.72
C PHE A 89 -0.38 -3.03 -5.37
N LEU A 90 -1.41 -2.71 -4.58
CA LEU A 90 -2.61 -2.04 -5.05
C LEU A 90 -2.31 -0.60 -5.51
N VAL A 91 -1.56 0.18 -4.74
CA VAL A 91 -1.23 1.58 -5.09
C VAL A 91 -0.34 1.63 -6.35
N GLY A 92 0.69 0.78 -6.44
CA GLY A 92 1.54 0.70 -7.62
C GLY A 92 0.78 0.29 -8.89
N SER A 93 -0.21 -0.62 -8.79
CA SER A 93 -1.04 -1.02 -9.92
C SER A 93 -1.94 0.12 -10.44
N GLY A 94 -2.48 0.95 -9.55
CA GLY A 94 -3.33 2.10 -9.91
C GLY A 94 -2.56 3.24 -10.58
N MET A 95 -1.28 3.43 -10.21
CA MET A 95 -0.38 4.40 -10.84
C MET A 95 -0.06 4.03 -12.29
N ILE A 96 0.16 2.74 -12.58
CA ILE A 96 0.44 2.26 -13.95
C ILE A 96 -0.76 2.48 -14.88
N ALA A 97 -1.97 2.24 -14.39
CA ALA A 97 -3.20 2.44 -15.18
C ALA A 97 -3.43 3.92 -15.56
N HIS A 98 -3.06 4.86 -14.69
CA HIS A 98 -3.16 6.31 -14.97
C HIS A 98 -2.03 6.84 -15.87
N GLY A 99 -0.83 6.23 -15.82
CA GLY A 99 0.34 6.65 -16.60
C GLY A 99 0.30 6.33 -18.10
N ILE A 100 -0.76 5.65 -18.58
CA ILE A 100 -0.92 5.30 -20.00
C ILE A 100 -2.15 6.05 -20.56
N PRO A 101 -1.98 7.30 -21.07
CA PRO A 101 -3.03 8.03 -21.78
C PRO A 101 -3.55 7.30 -23.03
N LEU A 102 -2.82 6.29 -23.51
CA LEU A 102 -3.11 5.55 -24.73
C LEU A 102 -4.37 4.66 -24.64
N LEU A 103 -4.81 4.26 -23.45
CA LEU A 103 -6.04 3.46 -23.30
C LEU A 103 -7.31 4.30 -23.44
N HIS A 104 -7.25 5.62 -23.21
CA HIS A 104 -8.41 6.50 -23.32
C HIS A 104 -8.91 6.69 -24.75
N HIS A 105 -8.05 6.57 -25.77
CA HIS A 105 -8.46 6.75 -27.17
C HIS A 105 -8.87 5.46 -27.90
N GLY A 106 -8.46 4.28 -27.43
CA GLY A 106 -8.89 3.01 -28.03
C GLY A 106 -10.30 2.57 -27.60
N MET A 107 -10.69 2.87 -26.36
CA MET A 107 -12.00 2.46 -25.82
C MET A 107 -13.13 3.45 -26.13
N ALA A 108 -12.83 4.67 -26.56
CA ALA A 108 -13.84 5.68 -26.89
C ALA A 108 -14.65 5.35 -28.15
N GLN A 109 -14.14 4.51 -29.05
CA GLN A 109 -14.84 4.17 -30.30
C GLN A 109 -15.73 2.92 -30.21
N PHE A 110 -15.68 2.14 -29.12
CA PHE A 110 -16.43 0.88 -29.01
C PHE A 110 -17.59 0.88 -27.99
N ILE A 111 -17.76 1.95 -27.21
CA ILE A 111 -18.78 1.99 -26.15
C ILE A 111 -19.82 3.04 -26.48
N ALA A 112 -20.58 2.78 -27.55
CA ALA A 112 -21.87 3.41 -27.80
C ALA A 112 -22.94 2.50 -27.17
N ASN A 113 -23.66 3.02 -26.17
CA ASN A 113 -24.73 2.37 -25.40
C ASN A 113 -24.29 1.24 -24.45
N ASP A 114 -24.06 1.59 -23.18
CA ASP A 114 -24.95 1.17 -22.08
C ASP A 114 -24.34 1.56 -20.72
N SER A 115 -25.25 1.84 -19.77
CA SER A 115 -25.11 2.21 -18.35
C SER A 115 -23.70 2.47 -17.77
N GLU A 116 -23.53 3.64 -17.13
CA GLU A 116 -22.31 4.11 -16.45
C GLU A 116 -21.67 3.08 -15.49
N LEU A 117 -22.50 2.25 -14.84
CA LEU A 117 -22.05 1.17 -13.97
C LEU A 117 -21.26 0.07 -14.71
N ILE A 118 -21.70 -0.29 -15.92
CA ILE A 118 -21.03 -1.29 -16.77
C ILE A 118 -19.71 -0.72 -17.29
N ARG A 119 -19.66 0.58 -17.60
CA ARG A 119 -18.41 1.26 -17.99
C ARG A 119 -17.39 1.26 -16.85
N SER A 120 -17.79 1.60 -15.61
CA SER A 120 -16.87 1.55 -14.47
C SER A 120 -16.34 0.14 -14.27
N PHE A 121 -17.22 -0.86 -14.29
CA PHE A 121 -16.84 -2.25 -14.04
C PHE A 121 -15.90 -2.81 -15.13
N MET A 122 -16.15 -2.46 -16.40
CA MET A 122 -15.28 -2.83 -17.52
C MET A 122 -13.94 -2.09 -17.49
N ASN A 123 -13.93 -0.83 -17.07
CA ASN A 123 -12.69 -0.05 -16.93
C ASN A 123 -11.83 -0.56 -15.77
N ASP A 124 -12.45 -0.95 -14.66
CA ASP A 124 -11.77 -1.56 -13.53
C ASP A 124 -11.19 -2.93 -13.92
N LEU A 125 -11.94 -3.73 -14.69
CA LEU A 125 -11.48 -5.03 -15.17
C LEU A 125 -10.35 -4.92 -16.20
N SER A 126 -10.41 -3.94 -17.11
CA SER A 126 -9.34 -3.70 -18.09
C SER A 126 -8.08 -3.14 -17.43
N SER A 127 -8.23 -2.28 -16.43
CA SER A 127 -7.14 -1.78 -15.60
C SER A 127 -6.48 -2.91 -14.80
N LEU A 128 -7.29 -3.82 -14.24
CA LEU A 128 -6.81 -5.03 -13.55
C LEU A 128 -6.02 -5.94 -14.50
N ALA A 129 -6.55 -6.22 -15.71
CA ALA A 129 -5.90 -7.05 -16.70
C ALA A 129 -4.56 -6.46 -17.17
N THR A 130 -4.54 -5.16 -17.44
CA THR A 130 -3.31 -4.45 -17.85
C THR A 130 -2.28 -4.44 -16.73
N GLY A 131 -2.71 -4.15 -15.50
CA GLY A 131 -1.85 -4.21 -14.31
C GLY A 131 -1.26 -5.61 -14.07
N MET A 132 -2.05 -6.66 -14.30
CA MET A 132 -1.58 -8.05 -14.19
C MET A 132 -0.57 -8.41 -15.28
N ILE A 133 -0.77 -7.98 -16.53
CA ILE A 133 0.17 -8.23 -17.64
C ILE A 133 1.50 -7.51 -17.37
N VAL A 134 1.46 -6.22 -17.01
CA VAL A 134 2.65 -5.45 -16.68
C VAL A 134 3.37 -6.05 -15.47
N GLY A 135 2.63 -6.41 -14.42
CA GLY A 135 3.17 -7.09 -13.25
C GLY A 135 3.86 -8.42 -13.59
N MET A 136 3.28 -9.21 -14.48
CA MET A 136 3.87 -10.48 -14.93
C MET A 136 5.16 -10.25 -15.72
N ILE A 137 5.21 -9.25 -16.61
CA ILE A 137 6.42 -8.88 -17.36
C ILE A 137 7.54 -8.43 -16.42
N VAL A 138 7.22 -7.58 -15.44
CA VAL A 138 8.19 -7.11 -14.44
C VAL A 138 8.71 -8.28 -13.60
N LEU A 139 7.84 -9.20 -13.16
CA LEU A 139 8.26 -10.39 -12.40
C LEU A 139 9.18 -11.30 -13.22
N LEU A 140 8.92 -11.47 -14.51
CA LEU A 140 9.79 -12.23 -15.40
C LEU A 140 11.15 -11.55 -15.57
N LEU A 141 11.19 -10.23 -15.78
CA LEU A 141 12.42 -9.45 -15.86
C LEU A 141 13.24 -9.54 -14.57
N VAL A 142 12.60 -9.36 -13.41
CA VAL A 142 13.27 -9.47 -12.11
C VAL A 142 13.82 -10.88 -11.88
N LYS A 143 13.06 -11.93 -12.25
CA LYS A 143 13.55 -13.32 -12.18
C LYS A 143 14.74 -13.57 -13.10
N VAL A 144 14.75 -13.00 -14.31
CA VAL A 144 15.89 -13.09 -15.23
C VAL A 144 17.11 -12.38 -14.66
N ILE A 145 16.95 -11.15 -14.16
CA ILE A 145 18.04 -10.38 -13.55
C ILE A 145 18.58 -11.07 -12.30
N ALA A 146 17.69 -11.59 -11.43
CA ALA A 146 18.08 -12.33 -10.24
C ALA A 146 18.88 -13.59 -10.59
N LYS A 147 18.42 -14.36 -11.59
CA LYS A 147 19.10 -15.57 -12.08
C LYS A 147 20.46 -15.28 -12.73
N VAL A 148 20.62 -14.12 -13.39
CA VAL A 148 21.91 -13.69 -13.93
C VAL A 148 22.86 -13.26 -12.81
N ARG A 149 22.36 -12.58 -11.77
CA ARG A 149 23.17 -12.12 -10.63
C ARG A 149 23.66 -13.28 -9.75
N GLU A 150 22.85 -14.33 -9.60
CA GLU A 150 23.22 -15.56 -8.87
C GLU A 150 24.29 -16.39 -9.60
N LYS A 151 24.46 -16.18 -10.91
CA LYS A 151 25.48 -16.86 -11.73
C LYS A 151 26.81 -16.11 -11.79
N SER A 152 26.86 -14.89 -11.23
CA SER A 152 28.04 -14.02 -11.19
C SER A 152 28.65 -13.87 -9.80
N VAL A 153 28.12 -14.57 -8.78
CA VAL A 153 28.66 -14.71 -7.42
C VAL A 153 29.01 -16.17 -7.21
#